data_AF-A0A819PFA5-F1
#
_entry.id   AF-A0A819PFA5-F1
#
_cell.length_a   1.000
_cell.length_b   1.000
_cell.length_c   1.000
_cell.angle_alpha   90.00
_cell.angle_beta   90.00
_cell.angle_gamma   90.00
#
_symmetry.space_group_name_H-M   'P 1'
#
loop_
_entity.id
_entity.type
_entity.pdbx_description
1 polymer ?
#
loop_
_entity_poly.entity_id
_entity_poly.type
_entity_poly.pdbx_seq_one_letter_code
_entity_poly.pdbx_strand_id
1 'polypeptide(L)'
;SAVSSLPELLEKKRLLDAHTNIATALLDEIKKRKLDIFFETEEKLMSKQVQEKSLMEVLSDPAAGTPEDKLRLFLIHYICTPTMTQGELDQYMTILRGSNCTCLDAITYIKRWKSLSKGSVASQAREGGTTTMGMFSNLVTKASKFAMEGVKNLVVKQYKLPVTKIVDNLMECRSSPETDDYHYFDPKLLRPTDAANIARNRQGFNDAIVFMVGGGNYIEYQNLQEYAKTPSRMATKRIVYGCTELVNASQFLEQLAKLGQ
;
A
#
# COMPACT_ATOMS: atom_id res chain seq x y z
N SER A 1 -49.90 -7.02 2.83
CA SER A 1 -48.62 -6.28 3.05
C SER A 1 -47.43 -7.15 3.47
N ALA A 2 -47.58 -8.37 4.00
CA ALA A 2 -46.43 -9.26 4.29
C ALA A 2 -45.98 -10.12 3.08
N VAL A 3 -46.90 -10.45 2.16
CA VAL A 3 -46.61 -11.29 0.98
C VAL A 3 -45.86 -10.50 -0.11
N SER A 4 -46.07 -9.19 -0.20
CA SER A 4 -45.45 -8.31 -1.21
C SER A 4 -43.97 -8.03 -0.94
N SER A 5 -43.53 -8.06 0.32
CA SER A 5 -42.12 -7.85 0.70
C SER A 5 -41.32 -9.15 0.81
N LEU A 6 -41.97 -10.32 0.64
CA LEU A 6 -41.30 -11.61 0.75
C LEU A 6 -40.14 -11.78 -0.25
N PRO A 7 -40.26 -11.39 -1.54
CA PRO A 7 -39.13 -11.50 -2.48
C PRO A 7 -37.93 -10.64 -2.06
N GLU A 8 -38.17 -9.42 -1.57
CA GLU A 8 -37.13 -8.51 -1.10
C GLU A 8 -36.43 -9.05 0.17
N LEU A 9 -37.20 -9.62 1.10
CA LEU A 9 -36.66 -10.25 2.30
C LEU A 9 -35.82 -11.50 1.97
N LEU A 10 -36.25 -12.31 1.01
CA LEU A 10 -35.50 -13.48 0.55
C LEU A 10 -34.18 -13.06 -0.10
N GLU A 11 -34.18 -12.01 -0.93
CA GLU A 11 -32.95 -11.53 -1.55
C GLU A 11 -32.00 -10.91 -0.53
N LYS A 12 -32.52 -10.14 0.44
CA LYS A 12 -31.72 -9.62 1.55
C LYS A 12 -31.10 -10.75 2.37
N LYS A 13 -31.87 -11.81 2.66
CA LYS A 13 -31.35 -13.00 3.35
C LYS A 13 -30.24 -13.67 2.52
N ARG A 14 -30.45 -13.87 1.21
CA ARG A 14 -29.46 -14.46 0.30
C ARG A 14 -28.15 -13.70 0.30
N LEU A 15 -28.19 -12.36 0.28
CA LEU A 15 -27.00 -11.51 0.37
C LEU A 15 -26.28 -11.64 1.72
N LEU A 16 -27.04 -11.65 2.83
CA LEU A 16 -26.47 -11.85 4.17
C LEU A 16 -25.80 -13.22 4.32
N ASP A 17 -26.46 -14.28 3.85
CA ASP A 17 -25.91 -15.64 3.87
C ASP A 17 -24.62 -15.71 3.03
N ALA A 18 -24.60 -15.08 1.84
CA ALA A 18 -23.42 -15.02 1.00
C ALA A 18 -22.24 -14.30 1.69
N HIS A 19 -22.47 -13.12 2.26
CA HIS A 19 -21.43 -12.37 2.98
C HIS A 19 -20.94 -13.09 4.23
N THR A 20 -21.85 -13.78 4.94
CA THR A 20 -21.50 -14.55 6.14
C THR A 20 -20.59 -15.73 5.77
N ASN A 21 -20.92 -16.45 4.70
CA ASN A 21 -20.09 -17.55 4.19
C ASN A 21 -18.69 -17.05 3.75
N ILE A 22 -18.63 -15.92 3.04
CA ILE A 22 -17.35 -15.29 2.66
C ILE A 22 -16.54 -14.90 3.89
N ALA A 23 -17.16 -14.25 4.89
CA ALA A 23 -16.48 -13.83 6.11
C ALA A 23 -15.92 -15.02 6.90
N THR A 24 -16.68 -16.11 7.02
CA THR A 24 -16.22 -17.36 7.68
C THR A 24 -15.04 -17.97 6.93
N ALA A 25 -15.12 -18.11 5.60
CA ALA A 25 -14.03 -18.66 4.81
C ALA A 25 -12.75 -17.81 4.90
N LEU A 26 -12.88 -16.48 4.91
CA LEU A 26 -11.76 -15.57 5.10
C LEU A 26 -11.13 -15.71 6.50
N LEU A 27 -11.95 -15.84 7.54
CA LEU A 27 -11.47 -16.02 8.90
C LEU A 27 -10.66 -17.32 9.04
N ASP A 28 -11.11 -18.39 8.40
CA ASP A 28 -10.41 -19.67 8.40
C ASP A 28 -9.04 -19.57 7.71
N GLU A 29 -8.96 -18.88 6.57
CA GLU A 29 -7.69 -18.64 5.88
C GLU A 29 -6.74 -17.72 6.67
N ILE A 30 -7.26 -16.68 7.34
CA ILE A 30 -6.48 -15.83 8.25
C ILE A 30 -5.84 -16.66 9.36
N LYS A 31 -6.63 -17.52 10.02
CA LYS A 31 -6.15 -18.37 11.12
C LYS A 31 -5.16 -19.42 10.64
N LYS A 32 -5.49 -20.12 9.55
CA LYS A 32 -4.67 -21.17 8.95
C LYS A 32 -3.28 -20.66 8.56
N ARG A 33 -3.20 -19.43 8.04
CA ARG A 33 -1.94 -18.81 7.62
C ARG A 33 -1.32 -17.92 8.71
N LYS A 34 -1.96 -17.76 9.86
CA LYS A 34 -1.56 -16.83 10.94
C LYS A 34 -1.28 -15.41 10.42
N LEU A 35 -2.15 -14.89 9.55
CA LEU A 35 -1.94 -13.60 8.87
C LEU A 35 -1.94 -12.40 9.83
N ASP A 36 -2.49 -12.57 11.02
CA ASP A 36 -2.37 -11.61 12.13
C ASP A 36 -0.91 -11.34 12.51
N ILE A 37 -0.06 -12.37 12.52
CA ILE A 37 1.37 -12.23 12.82
C ILE A 37 2.10 -11.47 11.70
N PHE A 38 1.78 -11.79 10.43
CA PHE A 38 2.35 -11.10 9.27
C PHE A 38 1.95 -9.63 9.28
N PHE A 39 0.66 -9.34 9.44
CA PHE A 39 0.14 -7.97 9.50
C PHE A 39 0.80 -7.15 10.63
N GLU A 40 0.90 -7.70 11.84
CA GLU A 40 1.54 -7.01 12.96
C GLU A 40 3.04 -6.75 12.68
N THR A 41 3.72 -7.71 12.05
CA THR A 41 5.13 -7.57 11.69
C THR A 41 5.32 -6.51 10.60
N GLU A 42 4.47 -6.49 9.58
CA GLU A 42 4.45 -5.45 8.53
C GLU A 42 4.24 -4.06 9.13
N GLU A 43 3.27 -3.90 10.04
CA GLU A 43 3.03 -2.63 10.73
C GLU A 43 4.26 -2.18 11.53
N LYS A 44 4.91 -3.08 12.27
CA LYS A 44 6.13 -2.77 13.04
C LYS A 44 7.30 -2.38 12.14
N LEU A 45 7.47 -3.08 11.01
CA LEU A 45 8.50 -2.77 10.00
C LEU A 45 8.29 -1.38 9.39
N MET A 46 7.07 -1.08 8.95
CA MET A 46 6.74 0.21 8.34
C MET A 46 6.80 1.37 9.33
N SER A 47 6.49 1.11 10.61
CA SER A 47 6.58 2.10 11.69
C SER A 47 7.95 2.29 12.30
N LYS A 48 8.95 1.50 11.87
CA LYS A 48 10.29 1.45 12.49
C LYS A 48 10.25 1.17 13.99
N GLN A 49 9.23 0.44 14.46
CA GLN A 49 9.14 0.02 15.85
C GLN A 49 10.04 -1.19 16.11
N VAL A 50 10.51 -1.31 17.35
CA VAL A 50 11.28 -2.48 17.80
C VAL A 50 10.38 -3.72 17.75
N GLN A 51 10.86 -4.78 17.11
CA GLN A 51 10.16 -6.05 17.03
C GLN A 51 10.49 -6.90 18.26
N GLU A 52 9.48 -7.56 18.84
CA GLU A 52 9.67 -8.50 19.95
C GLU A 52 10.22 -9.85 19.47
N LYS A 53 9.81 -10.30 18.27
CA LYS A 53 10.33 -11.49 17.59
C LYS A 53 11.19 -11.09 16.42
N SER A 54 12.27 -11.84 16.19
CA SER A 54 13.08 -11.63 15.00
C SER A 54 12.29 -12.01 13.74
N LEU A 55 12.40 -11.21 12.68
CA LEU A 55 11.79 -11.54 11.38
C LEU A 55 12.19 -12.95 10.91
N MET A 56 13.42 -13.37 11.19
CA MET A 56 13.93 -14.70 10.87
C MET A 56 13.09 -15.82 11.51
N GLU A 57 12.59 -15.62 12.73
CA GLU A 57 11.74 -16.59 13.43
C GLU A 57 10.38 -16.73 12.74
N VAL A 58 9.79 -15.60 12.34
CA VAL A 58 8.50 -15.57 11.62
C VAL A 58 8.62 -16.29 10.28
N LEU A 59 9.69 -16.02 9.53
CA LEU A 59 9.93 -16.66 8.24
C LEU A 59 10.26 -18.16 8.35
N SER A 60 10.83 -18.58 9.48
CA SER A 60 11.20 -19.98 9.71
C SER A 60 10.04 -20.85 10.20
N ASP A 61 8.94 -20.28 10.72
CA ASP A 61 7.78 -21.06 11.19
C ASP A 61 7.10 -21.79 10.01
N PRO A 62 7.13 -23.13 9.94
CA PRO A 62 6.51 -23.88 8.85
C PRO A 62 4.99 -23.83 8.88
N ALA A 63 4.38 -23.46 10.01
CA ALA A 63 2.94 -23.36 10.18
C ALA A 63 2.41 -21.93 9.98
N ALA A 64 3.25 -20.97 9.62
CA ALA A 64 2.86 -19.57 9.41
C ALA A 64 3.09 -19.14 7.96
N GLY A 65 2.02 -18.65 7.33
CA GLY A 65 2.04 -18.09 5.98
C GLY A 65 2.35 -19.09 4.88
N THR A 66 2.09 -18.66 3.66
CA THR A 66 2.56 -19.31 2.44
C THR A 66 4.00 -18.88 2.12
N PRO A 67 4.70 -19.57 1.20
CA PRO A 67 6.01 -19.12 0.74
C PRO A 67 5.99 -17.69 0.14
N GLU A 68 4.87 -17.31 -0.48
CA GLU A 68 4.67 -15.95 -0.99
C GLU A 68 4.46 -14.92 0.12
N ASP A 69 3.73 -15.25 1.18
CA ASP A 69 3.57 -14.35 2.34
C ASP A 69 4.91 -14.04 2.97
N LYS A 70 5.75 -15.07 3.14
CA LYS A 70 7.11 -14.94 3.68
C LYS A 70 7.99 -14.07 2.78
N LEU A 71 7.93 -14.28 1.47
CA LEU A 71 8.68 -13.46 0.52
C LEU A 71 8.20 -12.00 0.54
N ARG A 72 6.90 -11.75 0.54
CA ARG A 72 6.32 -10.39 0.61
C ARG A 72 6.75 -9.67 1.88
N LEU A 73 6.68 -10.33 3.03
CA LEU A 73 7.13 -9.77 4.31
C LEU A 73 8.62 -9.43 4.27
N PHE A 74 9.44 -10.32 3.71
CA PHE A 74 10.86 -10.06 3.51
C PHE A 74 11.11 -8.87 2.57
N LEU A 75 10.38 -8.76 1.46
CA LEU A 75 10.51 -7.62 0.54
C LEU A 75 10.16 -6.30 1.23
N ILE A 76 9.11 -6.28 2.07
CA ILE A 76 8.77 -5.11 2.90
C ILE A 76 9.93 -4.78 3.85
N HIS A 77 10.46 -5.76 4.57
CA HIS A 77 11.61 -5.56 5.45
C HIS A 77 12.83 -5.01 4.70
N TYR A 78 13.14 -5.58 3.53
CA TYR A 78 14.24 -5.14 2.71
C TYR A 78 14.02 -3.71 2.21
N ILE A 79 12.81 -3.35 1.77
CA ILE A 79 12.50 -2.00 1.33
C ILE A 79 12.58 -1.01 2.50
N CYS A 80 12.08 -1.34 3.68
CA CYS A 80 12.08 -0.43 4.84
C CYS A 80 13.45 -0.28 5.54
N THR A 81 14.36 -1.24 5.35
CA THR A 81 15.67 -1.25 6.04
C THR A 81 16.72 -0.48 5.21
N PRO A 82 17.37 0.58 5.72
CA PRO A 82 18.30 1.40 4.93
C PRO A 82 19.52 0.64 4.38
N THR A 83 20.08 -0.23 5.22
CA THR A 83 21.30 -1.00 4.97
C THR A 83 21.10 -2.43 5.45
N MET A 84 21.45 -3.39 4.61
CA MET A 84 21.47 -4.81 4.96
C MET A 84 22.74 -5.41 4.41
N THR A 85 23.45 -6.18 5.23
CA THR A 85 24.69 -6.83 4.81
C THR A 85 24.41 -7.98 3.84
N GLN A 86 25.41 -8.35 3.04
CA GLN A 86 25.25 -9.50 2.14
C GLN A 86 25.06 -10.80 2.93
N GLY A 87 25.74 -10.95 4.08
CA GLY A 87 25.58 -12.12 4.95
C GLY A 87 24.18 -12.27 5.52
N GLU A 88 23.54 -11.18 5.97
CA GLU A 88 22.13 -11.20 6.41
C GLU A 88 21.19 -11.56 5.25
N LEU A 89 21.41 -10.99 4.08
CA LEU A 89 20.63 -11.30 2.88
C LEU A 89 20.71 -12.79 2.53
N ASP A 90 21.89 -13.38 2.58
CA ASP A 90 22.10 -14.80 2.25
C ASP A 90 21.39 -15.73 3.26
N GLN A 91 21.30 -15.32 4.53
CA GLN A 91 20.53 -16.05 5.55
C GLN A 91 19.03 -16.02 5.24
N TYR A 92 18.47 -14.85 4.91
CA TYR A 92 17.06 -14.75 4.49
C TYR A 92 16.77 -15.57 3.23
N MET A 93 17.66 -15.51 2.23
CA MET A 93 17.55 -16.30 1.00
C MET A 93 17.54 -17.80 1.29
N THR A 94 18.33 -18.26 2.25
CA THR A 94 18.38 -19.67 2.65
C THR A 94 17.05 -20.12 3.24
N ILE A 95 16.45 -19.32 4.13
CA ILE A 95 15.13 -19.61 4.72
C ILE A 95 14.04 -19.63 3.63
N LEU A 96 14.04 -18.63 2.75
CA LEU A 96 13.02 -18.51 1.70
C LEU A 96 13.14 -19.62 0.63
N ARG A 97 14.36 -20.11 0.35
CA ARG A 97 14.57 -21.32 -0.47
C ARG A 97 14.04 -22.56 0.24
N GLY A 98 14.32 -22.70 1.54
CA GLY A 98 13.82 -23.80 2.36
C GLY A 98 12.30 -23.86 2.47
N SER A 99 11.59 -22.74 2.26
CA SER A 99 10.13 -22.70 2.24
C SER A 99 9.51 -23.03 0.88
N ASN A 100 10.30 -23.45 -0.12
CA ASN A 100 9.85 -23.72 -1.50
C ASN A 100 9.26 -22.49 -2.21
N CYS A 101 9.76 -21.28 -1.92
CA CYS A 101 9.34 -20.08 -2.63
C CYS A 101 9.94 -20.05 -4.06
N THR A 102 9.09 -19.90 -5.08
CA THR A 102 9.49 -19.92 -6.50
C THR A 102 9.83 -18.54 -7.06
N CYS A 103 9.32 -17.47 -6.44
CA CYS A 103 9.44 -16.09 -6.94
C CYS A 103 10.68 -15.35 -6.41
N LEU A 104 11.76 -16.06 -6.07
CA LEU A 104 12.95 -15.46 -5.44
C LEU A 104 13.64 -14.41 -6.30
N ASP A 105 13.49 -14.48 -7.62
CA ASP A 105 14.01 -13.49 -8.56
C ASP A 105 13.46 -12.08 -8.29
N ALA A 106 12.30 -11.96 -7.64
CA ALA A 106 11.75 -10.68 -7.20
C ALA A 106 12.74 -9.91 -6.31
N ILE A 107 13.56 -10.62 -5.52
CA ILE A 107 14.58 -10.03 -4.66
C ILE A 107 15.69 -9.39 -5.51
N THR A 108 16.08 -10.02 -6.62
CA THR A 108 17.06 -9.47 -7.57
C THR A 108 16.57 -8.16 -8.14
N TYR A 109 15.32 -8.11 -8.60
CA TYR A 109 14.73 -6.88 -9.14
C TYR A 109 14.65 -5.78 -8.07
N ILE A 110 14.13 -6.10 -6.88
CA ILE A 110 14.00 -5.13 -5.78
C ILE A 110 15.37 -4.62 -5.30
N LYS A 111 16.43 -5.46 -5.33
CA LYS A 111 17.81 -5.03 -5.06
C LYS A 111 18.30 -4.00 -6.09
N ARG A 112 18.06 -4.24 -7.38
CA ARG A 112 18.38 -3.29 -8.47
C ARG A 112 17.60 -1.99 -8.29
N TRP A 113 16.28 -2.09 -8.09
CA TRP A 113 15.39 -0.93 -7.88
C TRP A 113 15.85 -0.07 -6.70
N LYS A 114 16.11 -0.68 -5.54
CA LYS A 114 16.56 0.03 -4.34
C LYS A 114 17.91 0.74 -4.56
N SER A 115 18.81 0.18 -5.36
CA SER A 115 20.06 0.83 -5.74
C SER A 115 19.84 2.07 -6.62
N LEU A 116 18.93 1.98 -7.60
CA LEU A 116 18.56 3.11 -8.47
C LEU A 116 17.87 4.24 -7.69
N SER A 117 17.01 3.88 -6.73
CA SER A 117 16.36 4.84 -5.85
C SER A 117 17.34 5.58 -4.94
N LYS A 118 18.48 4.96 -4.58
CA LYS A 118 19.58 5.64 -3.88
C LYS A 118 20.40 6.54 -4.83
N GLY A 119 20.57 6.13 -6.10
CA GLY A 119 21.37 6.84 -7.10
C GLY A 119 20.70 8.10 -7.67
N SER A 120 19.37 8.15 -7.73
CA SER A 120 18.63 9.35 -8.21
C SER A 120 18.71 10.55 -7.25
N VAL A 121 19.37 10.38 -6.09
CA VAL A 121 19.57 11.42 -5.07
C VAL A 121 20.89 12.17 -5.26
N ALA A 122 21.81 11.68 -6.10
CA ALA A 122 23.17 12.24 -6.21
C ALA A 122 23.28 13.52 -7.09
N SER A 123 22.28 13.85 -7.90
CA SER A 123 22.30 15.03 -8.78
C SER A 123 21.56 16.27 -8.24
N GLN A 124 20.88 16.18 -7.09
CA GLN A 124 20.26 17.33 -6.42
C GLN A 124 20.40 17.21 -4.90
N ALA A 125 21.63 17.31 -4.41
CA ALA A 125 21.88 17.64 -3.01
C ALA A 125 21.62 19.14 -2.76
N ARG A 126 20.33 19.52 -2.81
CA ARG A 126 19.77 20.62 -2.04
C ARG A 126 18.55 20.06 -1.33
N GLU A 127 18.77 19.63 -0.09
CA GLU A 127 17.84 19.78 1.03
C GLU A 127 16.35 19.74 0.62
N GLY A 128 15.80 18.55 0.35
CA GLY A 128 14.37 18.42 0.04
C GLY A 128 13.87 17.18 -0.71
N GLY A 129 14.76 16.31 -1.23
CA GLY A 129 14.36 15.14 -2.03
C GLY A 129 13.70 14.03 -1.20
N THR A 130 12.37 13.94 -1.23
CA THR A 130 11.59 12.89 -0.58
C THR A 130 11.72 11.58 -1.37
N THR A 131 12.63 10.71 -0.91
CA THR A 131 12.59 9.31 -1.31
C THR A 131 11.24 8.72 -0.92
N THR A 132 10.65 7.86 -1.77
CA THR A 132 9.46 7.09 -1.42
C THR A 132 9.64 6.34 -0.08
N MET A 133 10.89 5.95 0.26
CA MET A 133 11.29 5.43 1.58
C MET A 133 11.15 6.43 2.74
N GLY A 134 11.40 7.73 2.52
CA GLY A 134 11.19 8.80 3.52
C GLY A 134 9.71 9.10 3.77
N MET A 135 8.83 8.88 2.79
CA MET A 135 7.38 9.00 2.97
C MET A 135 6.81 7.91 3.88
N PHE A 136 7.41 6.71 3.88
CA PHE A 136 7.06 5.64 4.83
C PHE A 136 7.48 5.97 6.27
N SER A 137 8.58 6.70 6.50
CA SER A 137 9.05 6.99 7.86
C SER A 137 8.24 8.04 8.62
N ASN A 138 7.58 8.95 7.91
CA ASN A 138 6.72 9.98 8.52
C ASN A 138 5.26 9.49 8.73
N LEU A 139 5.00 8.18 8.59
CA LEU A 139 3.64 7.61 8.53
C LEU A 139 3.06 7.21 9.90
N VAL A 140 3.82 7.26 11.00
CA VAL A 140 3.42 6.55 12.23
C VAL A 140 3.44 7.39 13.50
N THR A 141 2.33 8.09 13.76
CA THR A 141 1.95 8.50 15.11
C THR A 141 0.42 8.61 15.26
N LYS A 142 -0.19 7.66 15.99
CA LYS A 142 -1.45 7.71 16.81
C LYS A 142 -2.47 6.55 16.60
N ALA A 143 -3.07 6.15 17.73
CA ALA A 143 -3.81 4.93 18.10
C ALA A 143 -5.29 4.91 17.66
N SER A 144 -6.09 3.82 17.71
CA SER A 144 -6.46 2.98 18.88
C SER A 144 -7.36 1.77 18.49
N LYS A 145 -7.73 0.96 19.49
CA LYS A 145 -8.06 -0.48 19.51
C LYS A 145 -9.49 -0.86 19.06
N PHE A 146 -9.62 -2.02 18.42
CA PHE A 146 -10.83 -2.86 18.40
C PHE A 146 -10.42 -4.34 18.51
N ALA A 147 -10.98 -5.07 19.47
CA ALA A 147 -10.64 -6.47 19.73
C ALA A 147 -11.77 -7.38 19.23
N MET A 148 -11.44 -8.32 18.34
CA MET A 148 -12.28 -9.50 18.06
C MET A 148 -11.55 -10.74 18.58
N GLU A 149 -12.25 -11.49 19.44
CA GLU A 149 -11.71 -12.62 20.17
C GLU A 149 -11.31 -13.76 19.20
N GLY A 150 -10.05 -14.19 19.26
CA GLY A 150 -9.47 -15.19 18.36
C GLY A 150 -8.61 -14.64 17.21
N VAL A 151 -8.59 -13.31 17.02
CA VAL A 151 -7.67 -12.62 16.10
C VAL A 151 -7.09 -11.41 16.82
N LYS A 152 -5.98 -11.61 17.53
CA LYS A 152 -5.29 -10.49 18.20
C LYS A 152 -4.77 -9.54 17.10
N ASN A 153 -5.00 -8.23 17.28
CA ASN A 153 -4.32 -7.15 16.54
C ASN A 153 -4.65 -6.91 15.05
N LEU A 154 -5.74 -7.44 14.47
CA LEU A 154 -6.19 -6.99 13.13
C LEU A 154 -6.97 -5.66 13.16
N VAL A 155 -6.43 -4.65 13.83
CA VAL A 155 -6.95 -3.28 13.77
C VAL A 155 -6.20 -2.54 12.68
N VAL A 156 -6.82 -2.41 11.51
CA VAL A 156 -6.27 -1.57 10.44
C VAL A 156 -6.36 -0.12 10.92
N LYS A 157 -5.23 0.51 11.23
CA LYS A 157 -5.23 1.95 11.50
C LYS A 157 -5.51 2.68 10.18
N GLN A 158 -6.37 3.69 10.21
CA GLN A 158 -6.67 4.50 9.04
C GLN A 158 -5.49 5.43 8.73
N TYR A 159 -4.56 4.98 7.89
CA TYR A 159 -3.46 5.81 7.40
C TYR A 159 -3.81 6.42 6.05
N LYS A 160 -3.40 7.67 5.81
CA LYS A 160 -3.32 8.20 4.44
C LYS A 160 -2.11 7.55 3.76
N LEU A 161 -2.37 6.66 2.80
CA LEU A 161 -1.34 6.08 1.94
C LEU A 161 -0.65 7.16 1.08
N PRO A 162 0.55 6.92 0.54
CA PRO A 162 1.28 7.90 -0.27
C PRO A 162 0.43 8.56 -1.36
N VAL A 163 -0.33 7.76 -2.13
CA VAL A 163 -1.23 8.27 -3.17
C VAL A 163 -2.28 9.23 -2.60
N THR A 164 -2.88 8.89 -1.45
CA THR A 164 -3.88 9.72 -0.78
C THR A 164 -3.28 11.03 -0.27
N LYS A 165 -2.03 11.02 0.21
CA LYS A 165 -1.33 12.25 0.63
C LYS A 165 -1.03 13.16 -0.55
N ILE A 166 -0.56 12.60 -1.66
CA ILE A 166 -0.31 13.33 -2.91
C ILE A 166 -1.61 13.98 -3.39
N VAL A 167 -2.69 13.21 -3.46
CA VAL A 167 -4.01 13.70 -3.85
C VAL A 167 -4.52 14.78 -2.90
N ASP A 168 -4.35 14.61 -1.58
CA ASP A 168 -4.75 15.62 -0.59
C ASP A 168 -3.99 16.93 -0.76
N ASN A 169 -2.67 16.89 -0.96
CA ASN A 169 -1.85 18.08 -1.18
C ASN A 169 -2.23 18.80 -2.48
N LEU A 170 -2.41 18.04 -3.58
CA LEU A 170 -2.79 18.61 -4.87
C LEU A 170 -4.21 19.18 -4.87
N MET A 171 -5.19 18.46 -4.31
CA MET A 171 -6.58 18.93 -4.25
C MET A 171 -6.74 20.15 -3.34
N GLU A 172 -6.00 20.24 -2.25
CA GLU A 172 -6.04 21.39 -1.33
C GLU A 172 -5.05 22.50 -1.71
N CYS A 173 -4.32 22.36 -2.83
CA CYS A 173 -3.29 23.29 -3.32
C CYS A 173 -2.21 23.61 -2.27
N ARG A 174 -1.82 22.63 -1.46
CA ARG A 174 -0.77 22.76 -0.45
C ARG A 174 0.57 22.44 -1.09
N SER A 175 1.52 23.36 -0.96
CA SER A 175 2.92 23.08 -1.33
C SER A 175 3.47 21.98 -0.43
N SER A 176 4.14 21.02 -1.06
CA SER A 176 4.79 19.91 -0.37
C SER A 176 5.99 19.47 -1.21
N PRO A 177 7.13 19.13 -0.59
CA PRO A 177 8.31 18.67 -1.33
C PRO A 177 8.01 17.49 -2.26
N GLU A 178 7.01 16.67 -1.93
CA GLU A 178 6.59 15.52 -2.73
C GLU A 178 5.80 15.89 -4.00
N THR A 179 5.21 17.09 -4.07
CA THR A 179 4.29 17.50 -5.13
C THR A 179 4.68 18.79 -5.86
N ASP A 180 5.63 19.55 -5.31
CA ASP A 180 6.08 20.81 -5.89
C ASP A 180 6.69 20.61 -7.30
N ASP A 181 7.44 19.52 -7.47
CA ASP A 181 8.11 19.14 -8.73
C ASP A 181 7.19 18.48 -9.76
N TYR A 182 5.89 18.31 -9.46
CA TYR A 182 4.96 17.69 -10.40
C TYR A 182 4.72 18.61 -11.59
N HIS A 183 4.74 18.01 -12.79
CA HIS A 183 4.42 18.73 -14.01
C HIS A 183 2.95 19.15 -14.01
N TYR A 184 2.72 20.44 -14.29
CA TYR A 184 1.40 21.03 -14.39
C TYR A 184 1.08 21.34 -15.84
N PHE A 185 -0.09 20.89 -16.31
CA PHE A 185 -0.58 21.11 -17.66
C PHE A 185 -2.02 21.63 -17.59
N ASP A 186 -2.31 22.71 -18.28
CA ASP A 186 -3.68 23.24 -18.46
C ASP A 186 -4.06 23.15 -19.94
N PRO A 187 -4.98 22.24 -20.32
CA PRO A 187 -5.45 22.09 -21.70
C PRO A 187 -6.09 23.34 -22.30
N LYS A 188 -6.50 24.32 -21.48
CA LYS A 188 -7.07 25.59 -21.96
C LYS A 188 -6.00 26.57 -22.45
N LEU A 189 -4.74 26.37 -22.08
CA LEU A 189 -3.63 27.21 -22.53
C LEU A 189 -3.22 26.78 -23.94
N LEU A 190 -3.49 27.65 -24.92
CA LEU A 190 -3.27 27.39 -26.35
C LEU A 190 -1.79 27.31 -26.77
N ARG A 191 -0.85 27.57 -25.86
CA ARG A 191 0.59 27.52 -26.13
C ARG A 191 1.31 26.77 -25.00
N PRO A 192 2.32 25.95 -25.30
CA PRO A 192 3.23 25.44 -24.28
C PRO A 192 4.07 26.62 -23.79
N THR A 193 3.58 27.33 -22.78
CA THR A 193 4.45 28.08 -21.88
C THR A 193 5.17 27.05 -21.00
N ASP A 194 6.46 27.26 -20.72
CA ASP A 194 7.20 26.40 -19.78
C ASP A 194 6.35 26.14 -18.54
N ALA A 195 6.23 24.88 -18.12
CA ALA A 195 5.37 24.47 -17.00
C ALA A 195 5.67 25.25 -15.70
N ALA A 196 6.90 25.77 -15.58
CA ALA A 196 7.36 26.62 -14.48
C ALA A 196 6.69 28.01 -14.44
N ASN A 197 6.18 28.52 -15.56
CA ASN A 197 5.59 29.85 -15.68
C ASN A 197 4.05 29.83 -15.73
N ILE A 198 3.43 28.66 -15.62
CA ILE A 198 1.97 28.56 -15.58
C ILE A 198 1.46 28.94 -14.19
N ALA A 199 0.61 29.96 -14.10
CA ALA A 199 -0.02 30.36 -12.85
C ALA A 199 -0.93 29.22 -12.34
N ARG A 200 -0.47 28.49 -11.33
CA ARG A 200 -1.27 27.43 -10.69
C ARG A 200 -2.49 28.03 -10.00
N ASN A 201 -3.65 27.43 -10.21
CA ASN A 201 -4.86 27.79 -9.49
C ASN A 201 -4.63 27.58 -7.98
N ARG A 202 -5.01 28.58 -7.17
CA ARG A 202 -4.87 28.54 -5.70
C ARG A 202 -6.16 28.12 -5.00
N GLN A 203 -7.25 27.92 -5.75
CA GLN A 203 -8.49 27.37 -5.23
C GLN A 203 -8.42 25.85 -5.27
N GLY A 204 -8.82 25.21 -4.17
CA GLY A 204 -8.87 23.75 -4.08
C GLY A 204 -9.83 23.12 -5.09
N PHE A 205 -9.58 21.86 -5.39
CA PHE A 205 -10.37 21.04 -6.31
C PHE A 205 -11.32 20.12 -5.54
N ASN A 206 -12.56 20.01 -5.99
CA ASN A 206 -13.53 19.06 -5.43
C ASN A 206 -13.54 17.71 -6.17
N ASP A 207 -13.14 17.72 -7.45
CA ASP A 207 -13.09 16.55 -8.32
C ASP A 207 -11.65 16.20 -8.66
N ALA A 208 -11.30 14.91 -8.59
CA ALA A 208 -10.00 14.42 -9.03
C ALA A 208 -10.14 13.09 -9.79
N ILE A 209 -9.33 12.94 -10.85
CA ILE A 209 -9.09 11.66 -11.52
C ILE A 209 -7.66 11.25 -11.20
N VAL A 210 -7.50 10.11 -10.55
CA VAL A 210 -6.21 9.56 -10.13
C VAL A 210 -5.95 8.32 -10.97
N PHE A 211 -4.90 8.34 -11.78
CA PHE A 211 -4.57 7.24 -12.68
C PHE A 211 -3.18 6.68 -12.36
N MET A 212 -3.12 5.44 -11.86
CA MET A 212 -1.87 4.73 -11.60
C MET A 212 -1.36 4.10 -12.88
N VAL A 213 -0.24 4.61 -13.41
CA VAL A 213 0.45 4.01 -14.56
C VAL A 213 1.25 2.80 -14.06
N GLY A 214 0.83 1.59 -14.43
CA GLY A 214 1.33 0.33 -13.90
C GLY A 214 0.28 -0.41 -13.06
N GLY A 215 0.72 -0.99 -11.95
CA GLY A 215 -0.15 -1.73 -11.03
C GLY A 215 -0.91 -0.80 -10.10
N GLY A 216 -2.24 -0.83 -10.16
CA GLY A 216 -3.12 -0.32 -9.11
C GLY A 216 -3.62 -1.43 -8.20
N ASN A 217 -4.14 -1.09 -7.02
CA ASN A 217 -4.65 -2.09 -6.07
C ASN A 217 -5.87 -1.58 -5.28
N TYR A 218 -6.59 -2.53 -4.68
CA TYR A 218 -7.80 -2.25 -3.89
C TYR A 218 -7.52 -1.43 -2.63
N ILE A 219 -6.32 -1.50 -2.06
CA ILE A 219 -5.98 -0.79 -0.82
C ILE A 219 -5.87 0.71 -1.11
N GLU A 220 -5.21 1.09 -2.21
CA GLU A 220 -5.15 2.47 -2.70
C GLU A 220 -6.54 3.02 -3.03
N TYR A 221 -7.32 2.25 -3.79
CA TYR A 221 -8.70 2.61 -4.12
C TYR A 221 -9.51 2.88 -2.86
N GLN A 222 -9.55 1.92 -1.93
CA GLN A 222 -10.33 2.04 -0.69
C GLN A 222 -9.87 3.24 0.15
N ASN A 223 -8.56 3.47 0.24
CA ASN A 223 -8.01 4.59 1.00
C ASN A 223 -8.40 5.96 0.42
N LEU A 224 -8.44 6.08 -0.92
CA LEU A 224 -8.92 7.28 -1.60
C LEU A 224 -10.43 7.48 -1.42
N GLN A 225 -11.23 6.40 -1.48
CA GLN A 225 -12.67 6.47 -1.25
C GLN A 225 -13.01 6.87 0.19
N GLU A 226 -12.26 6.39 1.17
CA GLU A 226 -12.40 6.82 2.57
C GLU A 226 -12.00 8.29 2.76
N TYR A 227 -10.91 8.72 2.12
CA TYR A 227 -10.51 10.12 2.10
C TYR A 227 -11.58 11.03 1.48
N ALA A 228 -12.21 10.62 0.38
CA ALA A 228 -13.28 11.39 -0.28
C ALA A 228 -14.52 11.58 0.63
N LYS A 229 -14.78 10.63 1.54
CA LYS A 229 -15.88 10.71 2.52
C LYS A 229 -15.55 11.58 3.74
N THR A 230 -14.28 11.94 3.93
CA THR A 230 -13.87 12.76 5.08
C THR A 230 -14.43 14.18 4.91
N PRO A 231 -15.16 14.73 5.89
CA PRO A 231 -15.70 16.09 5.80
C PRO A 231 -14.56 17.10 5.57
N SER A 232 -14.62 17.84 4.46
CA SER A 232 -13.73 18.98 4.20
C SER A 232 -14.45 20.29 4.51
N ARG A 233 -13.67 21.38 4.65
CA ARG A 233 -14.21 22.74 4.67
C ARG A 233 -14.87 23.12 3.34
N MET A 234 -14.50 22.42 2.26
CA MET A 234 -15.10 22.53 0.94
C MET A 234 -16.14 21.42 0.74
N ALA A 235 -16.96 21.56 -0.30
CA ALA A 235 -18.01 20.61 -0.69
C ALA A 235 -17.50 19.15 -0.76
N THR A 236 -18.43 18.19 -0.83
CA THR A 236 -18.13 16.76 -0.97
C THR A 236 -17.11 16.49 -2.08
N LYS A 237 -16.01 15.82 -1.74
CA LYS A 237 -14.96 15.42 -2.68
C LYS A 237 -15.41 14.24 -3.51
N ARG A 238 -15.07 14.23 -4.79
CA ARG A 238 -15.30 13.10 -5.70
C ARG A 238 -13.98 12.68 -6.34
N ILE A 239 -13.62 11.42 -6.12
CA ILE A 239 -12.36 10.85 -6.61
C ILE A 239 -12.69 9.65 -7.49
N VAL A 240 -12.23 9.71 -8.73
CA VAL A 240 -12.24 8.58 -9.68
C VAL A 240 -10.83 7.99 -9.71
N TYR A 241 -10.70 6.74 -9.30
CA TYR A 241 -9.42 6.01 -9.34
C TYR A 241 -9.41 5.06 -10.54
N GLY A 242 -8.30 5.08 -11.27
CA GLY A 242 -8.02 4.17 -12.38
C GLY A 242 -6.57 3.70 -12.33
N CYS A 243 -6.29 2.62 -13.04
CA CYS A 243 -4.95 2.08 -13.21
C CYS A 243 -4.84 1.37 -14.56
N THR A 244 -3.60 1.11 -15.03
CA THR A 244 -3.44 0.30 -16.25
C THR A 244 -3.78 -1.16 -16.01
N GLU A 245 -3.45 -1.69 -14.82
CA GLU A 245 -3.77 -3.05 -14.42
C GLU A 245 -4.11 -3.07 -12.93
N LEU A 246 -5.23 -3.71 -12.57
CA LEU A 246 -5.59 -3.93 -11.16
C LEU A 246 -4.97 -5.25 -10.71
N VAL A 247 -3.93 -5.17 -9.87
CA VAL A 247 -3.13 -6.31 -9.46
C VAL A 247 -3.32 -6.62 -7.98
N ASN A 248 -3.38 -7.91 -7.65
CA ASN A 248 -3.20 -8.38 -6.28
C ASN A 248 -1.72 -8.60 -5.95
N ALA A 249 -1.41 -8.87 -4.69
CA ALA A 249 -0.03 -8.98 -4.24
C ALA A 249 0.74 -10.17 -4.84
N SER A 250 0.07 -11.29 -5.13
CA SER A 250 0.69 -12.46 -5.78
C SER A 250 1.01 -12.16 -7.24
N GLN A 251 0.08 -11.58 -7.99
CA GLN A 251 0.30 -11.17 -9.39
C GLN A 251 1.43 -10.15 -9.50
N PHE A 252 1.48 -9.16 -8.60
CA PHE A 252 2.56 -8.19 -8.58
C PHE A 252 3.91 -8.85 -8.26
N LEU A 253 3.93 -9.82 -7.33
CA LEU A 253 5.13 -10.57 -6.99
C LEU A 253 5.66 -11.38 -8.18
N GLU A 254 4.78 -12.00 -8.98
CA GLU A 254 5.16 -12.68 -10.22
C GLU A 254 5.76 -11.71 -11.25
N GLN A 255 5.20 -10.51 -11.39
CA GLN A 255 5.76 -9.48 -12.26
C GLN A 255 7.18 -9.08 -11.81
N LEU A 256 7.39 -8.88 -10.50
CA LEU A 256 8.71 -8.59 -9.96
C LEU A 256 9.70 -9.74 -10.21
N ALA A 257 9.25 -10.99 -10.07
CA ALA A 257 10.07 -12.16 -10.35
C ALA A 257 10.50 -12.22 -11.81
N LYS A 258 9.57 -11.98 -12.76
CA LYS A 258 9.88 -11.93 -14.20
C LYS A 258 10.92 -10.85 -14.54
N LEU A 259 10.86 -9.69 -13.88
CA LEU A 259 11.83 -8.60 -14.07
C LEU A 259 13.18 -8.86 -13.38
N GLY A 260 13.22 -9.83 -12.47
CA GLY A 260 14.40 -10.22 -11.71
C GLY A 260 15.29 -11.24 -12.39
N GLN A 261 14.76 -11.93 -13.41
CA GLN A 261 15.50 -12.78 -14.33
C GLN A 261 16.61 -11.98 -15.05
#